data_AF-A0A521GSU5-F1
#
_entry.id   AF-A0A521GSU5-F1
#
_cell.length_a   1.000
_cell.length_b   1.000
_cell.length_c   1.000
_cell.angle_alpha   90.00
_cell.angle_beta   90.00
_cell.angle_gamma   90.00
#
_symmetry.space_group_name_H-M   'P 1'
#
loop_
_entity.id
_entity.type
_entity.pdbx_description
1 polymer ?
#
loop_
_entity_poly.entity_id
_entity_poly.type
_entity_poly.pdbx_seq_one_letter_code
_entity_poly.pdbx_strand_id
1 'polypeptide(L)'
;MPYLYFALILLCVIGAFRLSRRQKAVASVFRLVNGHKYAYLLGDNLPGEAVRFHGMDITLPLPLTDFYLDASLDNRNGGPNMLFSRDQLVSLEGNFPRHFQLFVPKGKTTEVLSVLTPDVMQTLLGRPAKFDIQVHQNHLRIISPVSVYGMDGREIDLKWAAEAILPEIDHRLVSWRPNDRVVELRYKPGKTLKFGRWYVRRGQVLTALLLGLASIMAAGFSLAWYYTRQNPQFSDPYSKGVFAGLLMDSALWILFGFSLILPFLAFIWFFAHQKRIAEYLRALIGR
;
A
#
# COMPACT_ATOMS: atom_id res chain seq x y z
N MET A 1 -35.80 -7.42 12.99
CA MET A 1 -35.71 -6.50 11.83
C MET A 1 -34.49 -5.56 11.77
N PRO A 2 -33.78 -5.17 12.84
CA PRO A 2 -32.65 -4.20 12.71
C PRO A 2 -31.38 -4.79 12.07
N TYR A 3 -31.15 -6.10 12.18
CA TYR A 3 -29.98 -6.80 11.63
C TYR A 3 -29.92 -6.79 10.09
N LEU A 4 -31.08 -6.79 9.44
CA LEU A 4 -31.19 -6.78 7.98
C LEU A 4 -30.77 -5.41 7.40
N TYR A 5 -31.04 -4.33 8.15
CA TYR A 5 -30.66 -2.97 7.78
C TYR A 5 -29.16 -2.73 7.95
N PHE A 6 -28.55 -3.23 9.05
CA PHE A 6 -27.10 -3.19 9.25
C PHE A 6 -26.34 -4.02 8.21
N ALA A 7 -26.84 -5.22 7.86
CA ALA A 7 -26.24 -6.04 6.82
C ALA A 7 -26.29 -5.36 5.44
N LEU A 8 -27.40 -4.69 5.11
CA LEU A 8 -27.55 -3.91 3.88
C LEU A 8 -26.61 -2.69 3.84
N ILE A 9 -26.50 -1.94 4.94
CA ILE A 9 -25.56 -0.82 5.04
C ILE A 9 -24.12 -1.31 4.91
N LEU A 10 -23.76 -2.42 5.58
CA LEU A 10 -22.43 -3.01 5.49
C LEU A 10 -22.14 -3.48 4.06
N LEU A 11 -23.09 -4.13 3.39
CA LEU A 11 -22.97 -4.53 1.98
C LEU A 11 -22.85 -3.33 1.04
N CYS A 12 -23.60 -2.25 1.28
CA CYS A 12 -23.49 -1.00 0.53
C CYS A 12 -22.14 -0.31 0.76
N VAL A 13 -21.62 -0.30 1.99
CA VAL A 13 -20.29 0.25 2.30
C VAL A 13 -19.20 -0.60 1.67
N ILE A 14 -19.24 -1.93 1.79
CA ILE A 14 -18.31 -2.84 1.14
C ILE A 14 -18.38 -2.72 -0.39
N GLY A 15 -19.60 -2.60 -0.94
CA GLY A 15 -19.87 -2.40 -2.35
C GLY A 15 -19.31 -1.07 -2.86
N ALA A 16 -19.61 0.04 -2.19
CA ALA A 16 -19.09 1.38 -2.50
C ALA A 16 -17.57 1.43 -2.37
N PHE A 17 -17.00 0.76 -1.36
CA PHE A 17 -15.56 0.65 -1.15
C PHE A 17 -14.87 -0.21 -2.22
N ARG A 18 -15.52 -1.26 -2.73
CA ARG A 18 -15.04 -2.03 -3.89
C ARG A 18 -15.14 -1.23 -5.19
N LEU A 19 -16.20 -0.44 -5.37
CA LEU A 19 -16.42 0.37 -6.56
C LEU A 19 -15.43 1.54 -6.65
N SER A 20 -15.08 2.18 -5.53
CA SER A 20 -14.12 3.30 -5.51
C SER A 20 -12.67 2.89 -5.78
N ARG A 21 -12.32 1.60 -5.58
CA ARG A 21 -10.98 1.04 -5.79
C ARG A 21 -10.78 0.37 -7.15
N ARG A 22 -11.68 0.55 -8.11
CA ARG A 22 -11.45 0.04 -9.48
C ARG A 22 -10.20 0.69 -10.05
N GLN A 23 -9.31 -0.16 -10.59
CA GLN A 23 -8.14 0.30 -11.32
C GLN A 23 -8.63 1.06 -12.55
N LYS A 24 -8.19 2.31 -12.70
CA LYS A 24 -8.43 3.13 -13.87
C LYS A 24 -7.09 3.37 -14.51
N ALA A 25 -6.81 2.71 -15.63
CA ALA A 25 -5.51 2.78 -16.27
C ALA A 25 -5.63 2.81 -17.79
N VAL A 26 -4.69 3.49 -18.42
CA VAL A 26 -4.46 3.49 -19.86
C VAL A 26 -3.15 2.76 -20.11
N ALA A 27 -3.21 1.72 -20.95
CA ALA A 27 -2.02 1.05 -21.47
C ALA A 27 -1.54 1.77 -22.73
N SER A 28 -0.24 2.01 -22.81
CA SER A 28 0.35 2.65 -23.99
C SER A 28 1.83 2.27 -24.11
N VAL A 29 2.51 2.85 -25.11
CA VAL A 29 3.92 2.59 -25.41
C VAL A 29 4.68 3.90 -25.40
N PHE A 30 5.71 3.95 -24.57
CA PHE A 30 6.70 5.00 -24.53
C PHE A 30 7.74 4.74 -25.63
N ARG A 31 8.02 5.72 -26.49
CA ARG A 31 9.01 5.61 -27.55
C ARG A 31 10.17 6.56 -27.27
N LEU A 32 11.36 6.01 -27.15
CA LEU A 32 12.59 6.80 -27.03
C LEU A 32 13.04 7.31 -28.40
N VAL A 33 13.90 8.34 -28.38
CA VAL A 33 14.47 8.96 -29.59
C VAL A 33 15.29 7.95 -30.41
N ASN A 34 15.94 6.99 -29.74
CA ASN A 34 16.70 5.91 -30.38
C ASN A 34 15.81 4.79 -30.98
N GLY A 35 14.48 4.92 -30.91
CA GLY A 35 13.52 3.98 -31.48
C GLY A 35 13.10 2.84 -30.56
N HIS A 36 13.71 2.69 -29.39
CA HIS A 36 13.31 1.69 -28.40
C HIS A 36 11.93 1.98 -27.83
N LYS A 37 11.20 0.91 -27.48
CA LYS A 37 9.80 0.97 -27.08
C LYS A 37 9.60 0.30 -25.72
N TYR A 38 8.91 0.99 -24.83
CA TYR A 38 8.61 0.51 -23.48
C TYR A 38 7.11 0.53 -23.24
N ALA A 39 6.53 -0.61 -22.86
CA ALA A 39 5.14 -0.67 -22.47
C ALA A 39 4.95 0.00 -21.10
N TYR A 40 3.90 0.81 -20.96
CA TYR A 40 3.55 1.39 -19.67
C TYR A 40 2.05 1.36 -19.39
N LEU A 41 1.72 1.32 -18.10
CA LEU A 41 0.39 1.54 -17.55
C LEU A 41 0.39 2.87 -16.81
N LEU A 42 -0.49 3.78 -17.22
CA LEU A 42 -0.70 5.06 -16.54
C LEU A 42 -2.07 5.04 -15.87
N GLY A 43 -2.16 5.31 -14.58
CA GLY A 43 -3.45 5.30 -13.92
C GLY A 43 -3.44 5.29 -12.40
N ASP A 44 -4.62 5.02 -11.87
CA ASP A 44 -4.92 5.02 -10.46
C ASP A 44 -5.10 3.61 -9.91
N ASN A 45 -4.71 3.42 -8.65
CA ASN A 45 -4.80 2.14 -7.94
C ASN A 45 -4.03 0.99 -8.63
N LEU A 46 -2.94 1.33 -9.33
CA LEU A 46 -2.04 0.37 -9.96
C LEU A 46 -1.43 -0.57 -8.92
N PRO A 47 -1.19 -1.84 -9.26
CA PRO A 47 -0.59 -2.80 -8.35
C PRO A 47 0.90 -2.46 -8.09
N GLY A 48 1.26 -2.16 -6.84
CA GLY A 48 2.65 -2.05 -6.40
C GLY A 48 3.07 -3.21 -5.49
N GLU A 49 4.33 -3.23 -5.09
CA GLU A 49 4.89 -4.30 -4.23
C GLU A 49 4.22 -4.34 -2.86
N ALA A 50 4.16 -3.19 -2.19
CA ALA A 50 3.64 -3.07 -0.82
C ALA A 50 2.23 -2.46 -0.75
N VAL A 51 1.95 -1.51 -1.64
CA VAL A 51 0.73 -0.69 -1.66
C VAL A 51 0.35 -0.42 -3.11
N ARG A 52 -0.94 -0.21 -3.37
CA ARG A 52 -1.40 0.35 -4.65
C ARG A 52 -0.93 1.79 -4.79
N PHE A 53 -0.66 2.22 -6.00
CA PHE A 53 -0.18 3.57 -6.26
C PHE A 53 -0.94 4.24 -7.42
N HIS A 54 -0.82 5.55 -7.49
CA HIS A 54 -1.24 6.37 -8.62
C HIS A 54 0.01 6.74 -9.40
N GLY A 55 -0.01 6.71 -10.72
CA GLY A 55 1.17 7.07 -11.50
C GLY A 55 1.35 6.26 -12.76
N MET A 56 2.61 5.99 -13.08
CA MET A 56 3.04 5.25 -14.26
C MET A 56 3.85 4.03 -13.84
N ASP A 57 3.56 2.88 -14.45
CA ASP A 57 4.33 1.63 -14.34
C ASP A 57 4.91 1.27 -15.71
N ILE A 58 6.22 1.31 -15.86
CA ILE A 58 6.95 1.02 -17.09
C ILE A 58 7.62 -0.34 -16.96
N THR A 59 7.34 -1.25 -17.89
CA THR A 59 7.95 -2.58 -17.91
C THR A 59 9.29 -2.53 -18.63
N LEU A 60 10.35 -2.91 -17.91
CA LEU A 60 11.71 -3.03 -18.40
C LEU A 60 11.98 -4.45 -18.94
N PRO A 61 12.87 -4.60 -19.94
CA PRO A 61 13.19 -5.91 -20.52
C PRO A 61 14.01 -6.80 -19.58
N LEU A 62 14.75 -6.19 -18.65
CA LEU A 62 15.59 -6.90 -17.68
C LEU A 62 15.39 -6.30 -16.29
N PRO A 63 15.54 -7.10 -15.21
CA PRO A 63 15.49 -6.60 -13.86
C PRO A 63 16.73 -5.76 -13.55
N LEU A 64 16.55 -4.58 -12.99
CA LEU A 64 17.63 -3.68 -12.55
C LEU A 64 17.80 -3.74 -11.03
N THR A 65 18.87 -3.14 -10.52
CA THR A 65 19.02 -2.93 -9.09
C THR A 65 17.90 -2.06 -8.55
N ASP A 66 17.28 -2.52 -7.47
CA ASP A 66 16.23 -1.81 -6.78
C ASP A 66 16.74 -0.47 -6.23
N PHE A 67 15.96 0.59 -6.40
CA PHE A 67 16.16 1.85 -5.70
C PHE A 67 14.84 2.60 -5.53
N TYR A 68 14.83 3.50 -4.56
CA TYR A 68 13.67 4.35 -4.29
C TYR A 68 14.14 5.78 -4.11
N LEU A 69 13.65 6.67 -4.97
CA LEU A 69 13.87 8.09 -4.91
C LEU A 69 12.59 8.76 -4.41
N ASP A 70 12.64 9.26 -3.20
CA ASP A 70 11.54 9.93 -2.50
C ASP A 70 11.47 11.40 -2.84
N ALA A 71 10.34 11.90 -3.33
CA ALA A 71 10.05 13.31 -3.45
C ALA A 71 9.63 13.89 -2.08
N SER A 72 10.50 14.70 -1.49
CA SER A 72 10.40 15.21 -0.11
C SER A 72 9.15 16.07 0.18
N LEU A 73 8.37 16.45 -0.84
CA LEU A 73 7.12 17.22 -0.70
C LEU A 73 5.94 16.42 -0.12
N ASP A 74 5.99 15.08 -0.04
CA ASP A 74 4.95 14.25 0.61
C ASP A 74 5.22 13.99 2.12
N ASN A 75 6.23 14.63 2.71
CA ASN A 75 6.60 14.37 4.11
C ASN A 75 5.56 14.84 5.15
N ARG A 76 4.45 15.47 4.76
CA ARG A 76 3.37 15.86 5.69
C ARG A 76 2.66 14.66 6.35
N ASN A 77 2.76 13.45 5.78
CA ASN A 77 2.15 12.21 6.33
C ASN A 77 3.14 11.08 6.68
N GLY A 78 4.40 11.44 6.94
CA GLY A 78 5.43 10.52 7.43
C GLY A 78 6.13 9.76 6.30
N GLY A 79 6.87 10.48 5.47
CA GLY A 79 7.52 9.96 4.25
C GLY A 79 8.53 8.82 4.47
N PRO A 80 9.21 8.38 3.41
CA PRO A 80 9.85 7.05 3.29
C PRO A 80 11.10 6.85 4.13
N ASN A 81 11.58 7.88 4.84
CA ASN A 81 12.37 7.69 6.07
C ASN A 81 11.72 6.68 7.04
N MET A 82 10.42 6.43 6.91
CA MET A 82 9.68 5.44 7.71
C MET A 82 9.55 4.06 7.05
N LEU A 83 9.74 3.95 5.73
CA LEU A 83 9.62 2.70 4.98
C LEU A 83 10.97 2.00 4.82
N PHE A 84 12.05 2.72 4.56
CA PHE A 84 13.37 2.13 4.29
C PHE A 84 14.36 2.39 5.43
N SER A 85 15.34 1.51 5.54
CA SER A 85 16.34 1.62 6.60
C SER A 85 17.29 2.80 6.37
N ARG A 86 17.70 3.50 7.44
CA ARG A 86 18.55 4.70 7.34
C ARG A 86 19.95 4.40 6.80
N ASP A 87 20.42 3.18 6.99
CA ASP A 87 21.70 2.70 6.43
C ASP A 87 21.66 2.48 4.90
N GLN A 88 20.50 2.69 4.28
CA GLN A 88 20.29 2.67 2.84
C GLN A 88 20.11 4.08 2.25
N LEU A 89 20.04 5.11 3.10
CA LEU A 89 19.94 6.49 2.65
C LEU A 89 21.29 6.94 2.09
N VAL A 90 21.27 7.39 0.84
CA VAL A 90 22.42 7.96 0.15
C VAL A 90 22.19 9.47 0.06
N SER A 91 23.13 10.24 0.59
CA SER A 91 23.15 11.69 0.40
C SER A 91 23.68 12.00 -1.00
N LEU A 92 22.98 12.87 -1.71
CA LEU A 92 23.34 13.32 -3.05
C LEU A 92 23.91 14.75 -2.97
N GLU A 93 24.67 15.15 -3.99
CA GLU A 93 25.33 16.45 -4.00
C GLU A 93 24.38 17.61 -4.39
N GLY A 94 24.83 18.84 -4.12
CA GLY A 94 24.13 20.06 -4.49
C GLY A 94 22.80 20.28 -3.73
N ASN A 95 21.80 20.83 -4.43
CA ASN A 95 20.49 21.13 -3.86
C ASN A 95 19.52 19.95 -3.88
N PHE A 96 19.91 18.82 -4.47
CA PHE A 96 19.03 17.67 -4.66
C PHE A 96 18.46 17.11 -3.36
N PRO A 97 19.21 17.00 -2.23
CA PRO A 97 18.69 16.53 -0.95
C PRO A 97 17.55 17.37 -0.35
N ARG A 98 17.37 18.62 -0.81
CA ARG A 98 16.26 19.48 -0.36
C ARG A 98 14.91 19.05 -0.94
N HIS A 99 14.94 18.35 -2.07
CA HIS A 99 13.76 17.96 -2.82
C HIS A 99 13.59 16.45 -2.87
N PHE A 100 14.68 15.69 -2.79
CA PHE A 100 14.64 14.24 -2.90
C PHE A 100 15.55 13.52 -1.91
N GLN A 101 15.13 12.32 -1.50
CA GLN A 101 15.96 11.39 -0.70
C GLN A 101 16.12 10.07 -1.46
N LEU A 102 17.36 9.61 -1.60
CA LEU A 102 17.66 8.39 -2.33
C LEU A 102 17.91 7.22 -1.38
N PHE A 103 17.17 6.13 -1.55
CA PHE A 103 17.38 4.87 -0.85
C PHE A 103 17.91 3.81 -1.82
N VAL A 104 19.05 3.20 -1.46
CA VAL A 104 19.75 2.21 -2.27
C VAL A 104 20.15 0.99 -1.43
N PRO A 105 20.07 -0.24 -1.97
CA PRO A 105 20.68 -1.42 -1.37
C PRO A 105 22.17 -1.22 -1.05
N LYS A 106 22.65 -1.84 0.02
CA LYS A 106 24.06 -1.74 0.41
C LYS A 106 24.98 -2.25 -0.71
N GLY A 107 26.04 -1.50 -0.99
CA GLY A 107 27.03 -1.85 -2.00
C GLY A 107 26.57 -1.62 -3.45
N LYS A 108 25.40 -1.00 -3.65
CA LYS A 108 24.82 -0.75 -4.98
C LYS A 108 24.71 0.74 -5.35
N THR A 109 25.19 1.63 -4.49
CA THR A 109 25.13 3.09 -4.69
C THR A 109 25.68 3.53 -6.04
N THR A 110 26.89 3.10 -6.40
CA THR A 110 27.53 3.48 -7.67
C THR A 110 26.67 3.13 -8.87
N GLU A 111 26.01 1.98 -8.84
CA GLU A 111 25.15 1.51 -9.91
C GLU A 111 23.88 2.36 -10.07
N VAL A 112 23.28 2.80 -8.96
CA VAL A 112 22.10 3.67 -9.00
C VAL A 112 22.45 5.10 -9.40
N LEU A 113 23.57 5.64 -8.93
CA LEU A 113 24.09 6.95 -9.35
C LEU A 113 24.43 7.00 -10.85
N SER A 114 24.68 5.82 -11.42
CA SER A 114 24.96 5.64 -12.83
C SER A 114 23.73 5.85 -13.74
N VAL A 115 22.53 5.76 -13.17
CA VAL A 115 21.23 6.09 -13.78
C VAL A 115 20.78 7.50 -13.37
N LEU A 116 21.03 7.88 -12.11
CA LEU A 116 20.75 9.22 -11.59
C LEU A 116 21.90 10.19 -11.93
N THR A 117 22.12 10.39 -13.22
CA THR A 117 23.13 11.34 -13.72
C THR A 117 22.80 12.77 -13.30
N PRO A 118 23.78 13.69 -13.29
CA PRO A 118 23.52 15.10 -12.99
C PRO A 118 22.39 15.70 -13.84
N ASP A 119 22.30 15.35 -15.12
CA ASP A 119 21.28 15.86 -16.03
C ASP A 119 19.87 15.34 -15.69
N VAL A 120 19.76 14.06 -15.31
CA VAL A 120 18.51 13.50 -14.78
C VAL A 120 18.11 14.23 -13.51
N MET A 121 19.04 14.42 -12.58
CA MET A 121 18.76 15.13 -11.32
C MET A 121 18.28 16.56 -11.57
N GLN A 122 18.93 17.30 -12.48
CA GLN A 122 18.51 18.65 -12.85
C GLN A 122 17.13 18.67 -13.51
N THR A 123 16.85 17.72 -14.41
CA THR A 123 15.55 17.60 -15.06
C THR A 123 14.44 17.34 -14.04
N LEU A 124 14.67 16.44 -13.08
CA LEU A 124 13.75 16.20 -11.97
C LEU A 124 13.59 17.43 -11.06
N LEU A 125 14.63 18.25 -10.90
CA LEU A 125 14.56 19.52 -10.16
C LEU A 125 13.81 20.63 -10.92
N GLY A 126 13.80 20.60 -12.25
CA GLY A 126 13.22 21.65 -13.09
C GLY A 126 11.69 21.76 -13.05
N ARG A 127 10.97 20.72 -12.62
CA ARG A 127 9.49 20.74 -12.58
C ARG A 127 8.90 21.01 -11.20
N PRO A 128 7.75 21.69 -11.10
CA PRO A 128 7.09 21.94 -9.82
C PRO A 128 6.54 20.63 -9.20
N ALA A 129 5.99 19.74 -10.02
CA ALA A 129 5.57 18.42 -9.58
C ALA A 129 6.79 17.53 -9.33
N LYS A 130 6.91 17.00 -8.11
CA LYS A 130 7.93 16.02 -7.73
C LYS A 130 7.22 14.69 -7.48
N PHE A 131 7.74 13.63 -8.09
CA PHE A 131 7.19 12.28 -7.96
C PHE A 131 8.21 11.36 -7.32
N ASP A 132 7.71 10.38 -6.58
CA ASP A 132 8.55 9.29 -6.13
C ASP A 132 8.89 8.41 -7.33
N ILE A 133 10.13 7.95 -7.41
CA ILE A 133 10.56 7.04 -8.47
C ILE A 133 11.07 5.76 -7.82
N GLN A 134 10.55 4.62 -8.27
CA GLN A 134 10.95 3.32 -7.78
C GLN A 134 11.39 2.46 -8.96
N VAL A 135 12.57 1.86 -8.83
CA VAL A 135 12.92 0.68 -9.61
C VAL A 135 12.81 -0.51 -8.67
N HIS A 136 12.03 -1.51 -9.08
CA HIS A 136 11.93 -2.78 -8.37
C HIS A 136 11.81 -3.90 -9.39
N GLN A 137 12.74 -4.84 -9.36
CA GLN A 137 12.83 -5.91 -10.36
C GLN A 137 12.89 -5.29 -11.78
N ASN A 138 11.96 -5.64 -12.66
CA ASN A 138 11.87 -5.14 -14.03
C ASN A 138 10.81 -4.03 -14.20
N HIS A 139 10.48 -3.30 -13.14
CA HIS A 139 9.51 -2.22 -13.18
C HIS A 139 10.16 -0.89 -12.80
N LEU A 140 10.02 0.12 -13.67
CA LEU A 140 10.24 1.52 -13.33
C LEU A 140 8.87 2.15 -13.05
N ARG A 141 8.66 2.60 -11.81
CA ARG A 141 7.43 3.25 -11.38
C ARG A 141 7.69 4.71 -11.07
N ILE A 142 6.81 5.57 -11.56
CA ILE A 142 6.78 6.99 -11.22
C ILE A 142 5.47 7.21 -10.49
N ILE A 143 5.57 7.51 -9.20
CA ILE A 143 4.49 7.44 -8.24
C ILE A 143 4.05 8.85 -7.88
N SER A 144 2.75 9.06 -8.01
CA SER A 144 2.07 10.30 -7.70
C SER A 144 1.34 10.18 -6.35
N PRO A 145 1.38 11.23 -5.50
CA PRO A 145 0.68 11.20 -4.21
C PRO A 145 -0.85 11.32 -4.34
N VAL A 146 -1.35 11.76 -5.50
CA VAL A 146 -2.80 11.82 -5.78
C VAL A 146 -3.14 11.27 -7.17
N SER A 147 -4.43 11.15 -7.45
CA SER A 147 -4.97 10.64 -8.72
C SER A 147 -4.31 11.26 -9.95
N VAL A 148 -4.11 10.44 -10.98
CA VAL A 148 -3.49 10.85 -12.25
C VAL A 148 -4.44 10.67 -13.44
N TYR A 149 -5.36 9.72 -13.36
CA TYR A 149 -6.21 9.37 -14.50
C TYR A 149 -7.17 10.51 -14.85
N GLY A 150 -7.09 11.01 -16.09
CA GLY A 150 -7.91 12.11 -16.58
C GLY A 150 -7.46 13.48 -16.07
N MET A 151 -6.24 13.59 -15.54
CA MET A 151 -5.60 14.86 -15.18
C MET A 151 -4.46 15.17 -16.16
N ASP A 152 -4.79 15.76 -17.31
CA ASP A 152 -3.85 15.96 -18.42
C ASP A 152 -2.50 16.55 -18.00
N GLY A 153 -2.48 17.59 -17.17
CA GLY A 153 -1.24 18.21 -16.68
C GLY A 153 -0.34 17.23 -15.91
N ARG A 154 -0.93 16.38 -15.09
CA ARG A 154 -0.20 15.40 -14.28
C ARG A 154 0.26 14.20 -15.10
N GLU A 155 -0.56 13.77 -16.06
CA GLU A 155 -0.15 12.74 -17.02
C GLU A 155 1.07 13.22 -17.83
N ILE A 156 1.09 14.50 -18.23
CA ILE A 156 2.24 15.13 -18.88
C ILE A 156 3.46 15.17 -17.95
N ASP A 157 3.29 15.58 -16.68
CA ASP A 157 4.37 15.58 -15.69
C ASP A 157 4.99 14.20 -15.49
N LEU A 158 4.19 13.14 -15.41
CA LEU A 158 4.69 11.77 -15.28
C LEU A 158 5.48 11.31 -16.50
N LYS A 159 4.98 11.62 -17.71
CA LYS A 159 5.67 11.33 -18.96
C LYS A 159 7.02 12.04 -19.03
N TRP A 160 7.10 13.29 -18.59
CA TRP A 160 8.36 14.03 -18.56
C TRP A 160 9.38 13.44 -17.58
N ALA A 161 8.92 12.99 -16.40
CA ALA A 161 9.79 12.27 -15.47
C ALA A 161 10.29 10.95 -16.08
N ALA A 162 9.46 10.26 -16.86
CA ALA A 162 9.88 9.08 -17.62
C ALA A 162 10.90 9.44 -18.70
N GLU A 163 10.69 10.52 -19.45
CA GLU A 163 11.61 11.02 -20.49
C GLU A 163 12.99 11.37 -19.93
N ALA A 164 13.06 11.84 -18.69
CA ALA A 164 14.32 12.13 -18.04
C ALA A 164 15.12 10.84 -17.75
N ILE A 165 14.47 9.84 -17.14
CA ILE A 165 15.16 8.68 -16.55
C ILE A 165 15.34 7.53 -17.54
N LEU A 166 14.33 7.30 -18.39
CA LEU A 166 14.27 6.13 -19.24
C LEU A 166 15.44 6.05 -20.25
N PRO A 167 15.96 7.17 -20.83
CA PRO A 167 17.16 7.10 -21.67
C PRO A 167 18.41 6.60 -20.93
N GLU A 168 18.62 7.01 -19.67
CA GLU A 168 19.75 6.53 -18.87
C GLU A 168 19.60 5.05 -18.52
N ILE A 169 18.38 4.62 -18.20
CA ILE A 169 18.08 3.20 -18.02
C ILE A 169 18.33 2.41 -19.30
N ASP A 170 17.85 2.90 -20.43
CA ASP A 170 18.00 2.25 -21.74
C ASP A 170 19.48 2.08 -22.11
N HIS A 171 20.29 3.12 -21.90
CA HIS A 171 21.73 3.06 -22.09
C HIS A 171 22.38 2.00 -21.19
N ARG A 172 21.95 1.90 -19.93
CA ARG A 172 22.46 0.91 -18.98
C ARG A 172 22.06 -0.52 -19.36
N LEU A 173 20.84 -0.73 -19.83
CA LEU A 173 20.32 -2.04 -20.20
C LEU A 173 21.16 -2.75 -21.27
N VAL A 174 21.89 -2.00 -22.12
CA VAL A 174 22.80 -2.56 -23.13
C VAL A 174 23.98 -3.31 -22.50
N SER A 175 24.54 -2.77 -21.41
CA SER A 175 25.70 -3.36 -20.72
C SER A 175 25.32 -4.15 -19.47
N TRP A 176 24.04 -4.06 -19.08
CA TRP A 176 23.53 -4.67 -17.86
C TRP A 176 23.58 -6.19 -17.96
N ARG A 177 24.31 -6.79 -17.01
CA ARG A 177 24.30 -8.23 -16.79
C ARG A 177 23.62 -8.46 -15.45
N PRO A 178 22.45 -9.12 -15.42
CA PRO A 178 21.84 -9.52 -14.15
C PRO A 178 22.85 -10.38 -13.41
N ASN A 179 23.44 -9.85 -12.34
CA ASN A 179 24.28 -10.65 -11.44
C ASN A 179 23.34 -11.47 -10.56
N ASP A 180 23.75 -12.67 -10.11
CA ASP A 180 22.88 -13.67 -9.45
C ASP A 180 22.19 -13.22 -8.14
N ARG A 181 22.39 -11.97 -7.71
CA ARG A 181 21.73 -11.38 -6.54
C ARG A 181 21.23 -9.97 -6.86
N VAL A 182 19.99 -9.88 -7.33
CA VAL A 182 19.20 -8.64 -7.22
C VAL A 182 19.09 -8.36 -5.72
N VAL A 183 19.76 -7.31 -5.24
CA VAL A 183 19.74 -6.95 -3.82
C VAL A 183 18.54 -6.04 -3.61
N GLU A 184 17.51 -6.57 -2.96
CA GLU A 184 16.26 -5.82 -2.71
C GLU A 184 16.46 -4.72 -1.67
N LEU A 185 15.64 -3.68 -1.76
CA LEU A 185 15.53 -2.67 -0.71
C LEU A 185 14.97 -3.28 0.58
N ARG A 186 15.56 -2.93 1.73
CA ARG A 186 15.08 -3.44 3.02
C ARG A 186 14.11 -2.47 3.65
N TYR A 187 12.88 -2.93 3.77
CA TYR A 187 11.86 -2.21 4.52
C TYR A 187 12.16 -2.27 6.03
N LYS A 188 11.91 -1.18 6.75
CA LYS A 188 12.11 -1.10 8.20
C LYS A 188 11.22 -2.14 8.92
N PRO A 189 11.80 -3.07 9.69
CA PRO A 189 11.05 -4.12 10.39
C PRO A 189 10.19 -3.64 11.58
N GLY A 190 10.13 -2.34 11.88
CA GLY A 190 9.62 -1.82 13.16
C GLY A 190 8.25 -1.13 13.15
N LYS A 191 7.70 -0.70 12.01
CA LYS A 191 6.48 0.15 11.97
C LYS A 191 5.36 -0.36 11.07
N THR A 192 5.65 -1.33 10.22
CA THR A 192 4.69 -1.98 9.35
C THR A 192 4.59 -3.46 9.75
N LEU A 193 3.37 -3.97 9.80
CA LEU A 193 3.08 -5.38 9.92
C LEU A 193 2.86 -5.93 8.52
N LYS A 194 3.62 -6.97 8.15
CA LYS A 194 3.43 -7.69 6.90
C LYS A 194 2.25 -8.66 7.06
N PHE A 195 1.17 -8.40 6.35
CA PHE A 195 0.00 -9.28 6.26
C PHE A 195 -0.07 -9.85 4.84
N GLY A 196 0.53 -11.02 4.62
CA GLY A 196 0.62 -11.63 3.28
C GLY A 196 1.50 -10.79 2.33
N ARG A 197 0.91 -10.28 1.24
CA ARG A 197 1.56 -9.34 0.30
C ARG A 197 1.45 -7.86 0.72
N TRP A 198 0.75 -7.57 1.82
CA TRP A 198 0.44 -6.20 2.23
C TRP A 198 1.32 -5.75 3.38
N TYR A 199 1.64 -4.46 3.40
CA TYR A 199 2.29 -3.81 4.54
C TYR A 199 1.31 -2.82 5.18
N VAL A 200 0.92 -3.07 6.42
CA VAL A 200 -0.04 -2.22 7.15
C VAL A 200 0.69 -1.48 8.27
N ARG A 201 0.50 -0.16 8.39
CA ARG A 201 1.12 0.62 9.49
C ARG A 201 0.52 0.17 10.82
N ARG A 202 1.36 -0.10 11.84
CA ARG A 202 0.89 -0.51 13.19
C ARG A 202 -0.15 0.45 13.78
N GLY A 203 0.00 1.76 13.53
CA GLY A 203 -0.98 2.76 13.96
C GLY A 203 -2.35 2.58 13.33
N GLN A 204 -2.42 2.22 12.04
CA GLN A 204 -3.70 1.94 11.36
C GLN A 204 -4.38 0.68 11.92
N VAL A 205 -3.59 -0.33 12.31
CA VAL A 205 -4.11 -1.53 12.99
C VAL A 205 -4.69 -1.16 14.35
N LEU A 206 -3.99 -0.33 15.13
CA LEU A 206 -4.48 0.15 16.42
C LEU A 206 -5.76 0.99 16.27
N THR A 207 -5.80 1.92 15.31
CA THR A 207 -6.99 2.73 15.03
C THR A 207 -8.17 1.86 14.60
N ALA A 208 -7.95 0.87 13.75
CA ALA A 208 -9.00 -0.07 13.35
C ALA A 208 -9.51 -0.90 14.54
N LEU A 209 -8.63 -1.34 15.43
CA LEU A 209 -8.99 -2.04 16.67
C LEU A 209 -9.82 -1.13 17.61
N LEU A 210 -9.39 0.11 17.81
CA LEU A 210 -10.10 1.08 18.66
C LEU A 210 -11.48 1.43 18.10
N LEU A 211 -11.59 1.64 16.78
CA LEU A 211 -12.88 1.90 16.11
C LEU A 211 -13.81 0.68 16.20
N GLY A 212 -13.26 -0.53 16.07
CA GLY A 212 -14.01 -1.77 16.28
C GLY A 212 -14.55 -1.89 17.72
N LEU A 213 -13.69 -1.63 18.71
CA LEU A 213 -14.09 -1.64 20.13
C LEU A 213 -15.17 -0.59 20.43
N ALA A 214 -14.99 0.63 19.91
CA ALA A 214 -15.96 1.73 20.07
C ALA A 214 -17.32 1.39 19.44
N SER A 215 -17.32 0.72 18.28
CA SER A 215 -18.55 0.26 17.63
C SER A 215 -19.27 -0.81 18.46
N ILE A 216 -18.54 -1.76 19.06
CA ILE A 216 -19.11 -2.77 19.96
C ILE A 216 -19.73 -2.11 21.20
N MET A 217 -19.04 -1.14 21.81
CA MET A 217 -19.57 -0.40 22.96
C MET A 217 -20.81 0.41 22.61
N ALA A 218 -20.82 1.10 21.47
CA ALA A 218 -21.98 1.87 21.01
C ALA A 218 -23.18 0.97 20.70
N ALA A 219 -22.96 -0.21 20.12
CA ALA A 219 -24.00 -1.20 19.90
C ALA A 219 -24.57 -1.72 21.24
N GLY A 220 -23.71 -2.07 22.20
CA GLY A 220 -24.12 -2.51 23.53
C GLY A 220 -24.93 -1.44 24.28
N PHE A 221 -24.49 -0.18 24.23
CA PHE A 221 -25.20 0.95 24.84
C PHE A 221 -26.56 1.20 24.17
N SER A 222 -26.61 1.17 22.83
CA SER A 222 -27.86 1.36 22.07
C SER A 222 -28.88 0.27 22.38
N LEU A 223 -28.42 -0.97 22.55
CA LEU A 223 -29.23 -2.11 22.92
C LEU A 223 -29.78 -1.95 24.35
N ALA A 224 -28.92 -1.62 25.31
CA ALA A 224 -29.32 -1.33 26.69
C ALA A 224 -30.38 -0.23 26.75
N TRP A 225 -30.14 0.89 26.07
CA TRP A 225 -31.06 2.03 25.98
C TRP A 225 -32.43 1.64 25.40
N TYR A 226 -32.44 0.86 24.30
CA TYR A 226 -33.67 0.37 23.67
C TYR A 226 -34.50 -0.48 24.64
N TYR A 227 -33.86 -1.42 25.34
CA TYR A 227 -34.55 -2.30 26.29
C TYR A 227 -35.07 -1.57 27.53
N THR A 228 -34.33 -0.60 28.06
CA THR A 228 -34.80 0.23 29.19
C THR A 228 -36.02 1.09 28.81
N ARG A 229 -36.15 1.49 27.54
CA ARG A 229 -37.25 2.36 27.09
C ARG A 229 -38.56 1.61 26.85
N GLN A 230 -38.50 0.32 26.51
CA GLN A 230 -39.71 -0.47 26.20
C GLN A 230 -40.41 -1.07 27.42
N ASN A 231 -39.71 -1.24 28.54
CA ASN A 231 -40.23 -1.96 29.71
C ASN A 231 -40.23 -1.06 30.97
N PRO A 232 -41.40 -0.56 31.41
CA PRO A 232 -41.53 0.34 32.57
C PRO A 232 -41.08 -0.26 33.91
N GLN A 233 -40.96 -1.60 33.99
CA GLN A 233 -40.51 -2.33 35.18
C GLN A 233 -38.99 -2.22 35.44
N PHE A 234 -38.21 -1.71 34.48
CA PHE A 234 -36.75 -1.51 34.63
C PHE A 234 -36.38 -0.03 34.87
N SER A 235 -37.25 0.71 35.57
CA SER A 235 -37.02 2.10 35.95
C SER A 235 -36.06 2.27 37.14
N ASP A 236 -35.72 1.18 37.83
CA ASP A 236 -34.76 1.19 38.94
C ASP A 236 -33.33 0.87 38.45
N PRO A 237 -32.39 1.83 38.54
CA PRO A 237 -31.01 1.66 38.06
C PRO A 237 -30.22 0.56 38.79
N TYR A 238 -30.75 -0.03 39.88
CA TYR A 238 -30.08 -1.04 40.70
C TYR A 238 -30.71 -2.43 40.72
N SER A 239 -31.68 -2.76 39.85
CA SER A 239 -32.19 -4.13 39.73
C SER A 239 -31.17 -5.06 39.03
N LYS A 240 -30.19 -5.50 39.83
CA LYS A 240 -28.96 -6.24 39.48
C LYS A 240 -29.11 -7.46 38.58
N GLY A 241 -30.32 -7.99 38.38
CA GLY A 241 -30.59 -9.10 37.46
C GLY A 241 -30.49 -8.71 35.97
N VAL A 242 -30.88 -7.49 35.61
CA VAL A 242 -30.83 -7.02 34.20
C VAL A 242 -29.44 -6.53 33.83
N PHE A 243 -28.72 -5.91 34.76
CA PHE A 243 -27.32 -5.55 34.54
C PHE A 243 -26.44 -6.79 34.39
N ALA A 244 -26.70 -7.85 35.17
CA ALA A 244 -26.06 -9.16 35.00
C ALA A 244 -26.46 -9.84 33.68
N GLY A 245 -27.73 -9.76 33.27
CA GLY A 245 -28.21 -10.25 31.97
C GLY A 245 -27.59 -9.52 30.79
N LEU A 246 -27.48 -8.19 30.85
CA LEU A 246 -26.81 -7.35 29.84
C LEU A 246 -25.30 -7.58 29.81
N LEU A 247 -24.64 -7.76 30.97
CA LEU A 247 -23.24 -8.16 31.04
C LEU A 247 -23.02 -9.56 30.44
N MET A 248 -23.92 -10.50 30.69
CA MET A 248 -23.81 -11.85 30.15
C MET A 248 -24.12 -11.89 28.65
N ASP A 249 -25.08 -11.10 28.17
CA ASP A 249 -25.41 -10.98 26.74
C ASP A 249 -24.31 -10.23 25.97
N SER A 250 -23.73 -9.17 26.54
CA SER A 250 -22.56 -8.50 25.95
C SER A 250 -21.29 -9.36 26.03
N ALA A 251 -21.09 -10.16 27.09
CA ALA A 251 -20.05 -11.18 27.14
C ALA A 251 -20.26 -12.26 26.08
N LEU A 252 -21.49 -12.67 25.83
CA LEU A 252 -21.84 -13.59 24.73
C LEU A 252 -21.54 -12.96 23.36
N TRP A 253 -21.85 -11.68 23.14
CA TRP A 253 -21.48 -10.98 21.89
C TRP A 253 -19.97 -10.78 21.73
N ILE A 254 -19.22 -10.60 22.82
CA ILE A 254 -17.75 -10.59 22.79
C ILE A 254 -17.22 -11.98 22.44
N LEU A 255 -17.75 -13.04 23.05
CA LEU A 255 -17.38 -14.43 22.75
C LEU A 255 -17.80 -14.84 21.32
N PHE A 256 -18.99 -14.43 20.84
CA PHE A 256 -19.46 -14.66 19.48
C PHE A 256 -18.65 -13.85 18.47
N GLY A 257 -18.33 -12.61 18.81
CA GLY A 257 -17.43 -11.73 18.06
C GLY A 257 -16.06 -12.38 17.92
N PHE A 258 -15.49 -12.93 19.00
CA PHE A 258 -14.27 -13.75 18.94
C PHE A 258 -14.45 -15.01 18.08
N SER A 259 -15.61 -15.68 18.17
CA SER A 259 -15.93 -16.86 17.36
C SER A 259 -16.13 -16.56 15.87
N LEU A 260 -16.38 -15.31 15.48
CA LEU A 260 -16.46 -14.85 14.10
C LEU A 260 -15.13 -14.26 13.61
N ILE A 261 -14.41 -13.58 14.51
CA ILE A 261 -13.08 -13.01 14.24
C ILE A 261 -12.06 -14.12 14.03
N LEU A 262 -12.09 -15.21 14.81
CA LEU A 262 -11.17 -16.34 14.64
C LEU A 262 -11.30 -17.04 13.28
N PRO A 263 -12.49 -17.44 12.78
CA PRO A 263 -12.64 -17.98 11.44
C PRO A 263 -12.42 -16.92 10.36
N PHE A 264 -12.69 -15.64 10.60
CA PHE A 264 -12.33 -14.58 9.65
C PHE A 264 -10.81 -14.38 9.54
N LEU A 265 -10.09 -14.43 10.66
CA LEU A 265 -8.63 -14.42 10.69
C LEU A 265 -8.05 -15.71 10.10
N ALA A 266 -8.67 -16.87 10.36
CA ALA A 266 -8.30 -18.14 9.73
C ALA A 266 -8.60 -18.13 8.22
N PHE A 267 -9.68 -17.50 7.79
CA PHE A 267 -10.03 -17.30 6.37
C PHE A 267 -9.05 -16.37 5.68
N ILE A 268 -8.69 -15.24 6.32
CA ILE A 268 -7.64 -14.34 5.86
C ILE A 268 -6.29 -15.07 5.80
N TRP A 269 -5.96 -15.86 6.82
CA TRP A 269 -4.73 -16.66 6.88
C TRP A 269 -4.68 -17.73 5.78
N PHE A 270 -5.79 -18.44 5.56
CA PHE A 270 -5.97 -19.44 4.51
C PHE A 270 -5.82 -18.81 3.12
N PHE A 271 -6.47 -17.68 2.85
CA PHE A 271 -6.33 -16.95 1.59
C PHE A 271 -4.93 -16.36 1.38
N ALA A 272 -4.28 -15.90 2.46
CA ALA A 272 -2.90 -15.42 2.41
C ALA A 272 -1.88 -16.54 2.11
N HIS A 273 -2.22 -17.80 2.39
CA HIS A 273 -1.32 -18.96 2.24
C HIS A 273 -1.73 -19.95 1.14
N GLN A 274 -2.73 -19.63 0.31
CA GLN A 274 -3.22 -20.45 -0.81
C GLN A 274 -2.09 -21.03 -1.69
N LYS A 275 -1.06 -20.24 -1.99
CA LYS A 275 0.07 -20.69 -2.82
C LYS A 275 0.96 -21.74 -2.13
N ARG A 276 1.29 -21.55 -0.85
CA ARG A 276 2.08 -22.52 -0.08
C ARG A 276 1.33 -23.82 0.17
N ILE A 277 0.02 -23.75 0.41
CA ILE A 277 -0.82 -24.93 0.60
C ILE A 277 -0.96 -25.70 -0.72
N ALA A 278 -1.12 -25.01 -1.86
CA ALA A 278 -1.15 -25.65 -3.18
C ALA A 278 0.19 -26.31 -3.55
N GLU A 279 1.34 -25.71 -3.20
CA GLU A 279 2.67 -26.29 -3.38
C GLU A 279 2.90 -27.51 -2.46
N TYR A 280 2.48 -27.44 -1.20
CA TYR A 280 2.55 -28.57 -0.26
C TYR A 280 1.65 -29.73 -0.69
N LEU A 281 0.43 -29.45 -1.14
CA LEU A 281 -0.50 -30.47 -1.62
C LEU A 281 -0.04 -31.11 -2.93
N ARG A 282 0.58 -30.34 -3.85
CA ARG A 282 1.23 -30.91 -5.04
C ARG A 282 2.43 -31.80 -4.67
N ALA A 283 3.21 -31.43 -3.65
CA ALA A 283 4.31 -32.25 -3.16
C ALA A 283 3.84 -33.52 -2.42
N LEU A 284 2.63 -33.50 -1.84
CA LEU A 284 2.04 -34.63 -1.12
C LEU A 284 1.27 -35.60 -2.04
N ILE A 285 0.61 -35.07 -3.08
CA ILE A 285 -0.16 -35.85 -4.08
C ILE A 285 0.74 -36.32 -5.24
N GLY A 286 1.92 -35.71 -5.41
CA GLY A 286 2.96 -36.15 -6.35
C GLY A 286 3.87 -37.27 -5.82
N ARG A 287 3.47 -38.00 -4.78
CA ARG A 287 4.07 -39.27 -4.33
C ARG A 287 3.03 -40.38 -4.44
#